data_AF-A0A7C7DK46-F1
#
_entry.id   AF-A0A7C7DK46-F1
#
_cell.length_a   1.000
_cell.length_b   1.000
_cell.length_c   1.000
_cell.angle_alpha   90.00
_cell.angle_beta   90.00
_cell.angle_gamma   90.00
#
_symmetry.space_group_name_H-M   'P 1'
#
loop_
_entity.id
_entity.type
_entity.pdbx_description
1 polymer ?
#
loop_
_entity_poly.entity_id
_entity_poly.type
_entity_poly.pdbx_seq_one_letter_code
_entity_poly.pdbx_strand_id
1 'polypeptide(L)'
;MHPVYPSMLSVVIGVKRLSVAMIIKEYLKIIGKGGWAIVELYRLDDALGYVRKHYVDILILDEDLIAEETVPDWFLTCMGEAVRPFDVIILSSLKEFRGSIGQRLGVDHTLYKPFDLESLGMLCHERVLEKSRRDPASCCTA
;
A
#
# COMPACT_ATOMS: atom_id res chain seq x y z
N MET A 1 29.37 15.14 -0.05
CA MET A 1 28.44 14.14 0.49
C MET A 1 27.04 14.73 0.42
N HIS A 2 26.24 14.36 -0.57
CA HIS A 2 24.80 14.68 -0.54
C HIS A 2 24.13 13.70 0.43
N PRO A 3 23.21 14.15 1.29
CA PRO A 3 22.44 13.22 2.11
C PRO A 3 21.70 12.25 1.19
N VAL A 4 21.95 10.95 1.35
CA VAL A 4 21.07 9.90 0.81
C VAL A 4 19.73 10.10 1.51
N TYR A 5 18.78 10.76 0.84
CA TYR A 5 17.42 10.83 1.35
C TYR A 5 16.92 9.38 1.48
N PRO A 6 16.50 8.91 2.67
CA PRO A 6 15.81 7.63 2.75
C PRO A 6 14.62 7.73 1.79
N SER A 7 14.57 6.87 0.78
CA SER A 7 13.63 6.98 -0.33
C SER A 7 12.23 7.20 0.20
N MET A 8 11.65 8.35 -0.14
CA MET A 8 10.33 8.75 0.32
C MET A 8 9.30 7.76 -0.21
N LEU A 9 8.58 7.10 0.71
CA LEU A 9 7.49 6.16 0.42
C LEU A 9 6.17 6.83 0.77
N SER A 10 5.20 6.81 -0.14
CA SER A 10 3.82 7.25 0.12
C SER A 10 2.90 6.05 0.30
N VAL A 11 2.28 5.94 1.47
CA VAL A 11 1.42 4.82 1.86
C VAL A 11 0.02 5.33 2.20
N VAL A 12 -1.00 4.70 1.61
CA VAL A 12 -2.40 4.88 1.97
C VAL A 12 -2.89 3.65 2.72
N ILE A 13 -3.53 3.86 3.87
CA ILE A 13 -4.13 2.82 4.70
C ILE A 13 -5.65 3.00 4.68
N GLY A 14 -6.34 2.20 3.87
CA GLY A 14 -7.79 2.12 3.83
C GLY A 14 -8.31 1.00 4.72
N VAL A 15 -8.66 1.29 5.98
CA VAL A 15 -9.17 0.28 6.92
C VAL A 15 -10.36 0.81 7.72
N LYS A 16 -11.35 -0.03 8.01
CA LYS A 16 -12.58 0.40 8.71
C LYS A 16 -12.34 0.68 10.20
N ARG A 17 -11.41 -0.05 10.84
CA ARG A 17 -11.15 0.06 12.28
C ARG A 17 -10.04 1.07 12.56
N LEU A 18 -10.38 2.17 13.24
CA LEU A 18 -9.44 3.22 13.65
C LEU A 18 -8.20 2.66 14.37
N SER A 19 -8.40 1.73 15.30
CA SER A 19 -7.30 1.13 16.06
C SER A 19 -6.31 0.37 15.18
N VAL A 20 -6.80 -0.33 14.15
CA VAL A 20 -5.95 -1.05 13.19
C VAL A 20 -5.15 -0.05 12.35
N ALA A 21 -5.79 1.02 11.88
CA ALA A 21 -5.13 2.08 11.11
C ALA A 21 -3.99 2.71 11.90
N MET A 22 -4.25 3.06 13.16
CA MET A 22 -3.28 3.67 14.06
C MET A 22 -2.09 2.73 14.34
N ILE A 23 -2.36 1.45 14.63
CA ILE A 23 -1.29 0.46 14.89
C ILE A 23 -0.39 0.32 13.65
N ILE A 24 -0.97 0.17 12.47
CA ILE A 24 -0.21 0.06 11.23
C ILE A 24 0.61 1.33 10.99
N LYS A 25 -0.01 2.50 11.09
CA LYS A 25 0.68 3.78 10.86
C LYS A 25 1.85 3.99 11.80
N GLU A 26 1.66 3.81 13.10
CA GLU A 26 2.72 4.01 14.08
C GLU A 26 3.87 3.03 13.87
N TYR A 27 3.56 1.77 13.54
CA TYR A 27 4.57 0.79 13.17
C TYR A 27 5.36 1.22 11.92
N LEU A 28 4.67 1.59 10.84
CA LEU A 28 5.31 2.03 9.59
C LEU A 28 6.12 3.32 9.76
N LYS A 29 5.72 4.23 10.65
CA LYS A 29 6.53 5.40 11.01
C LYS A 29 7.84 5.02 11.67
N ILE A 30 7.83 4.03 12.57
CA ILE A 30 9.03 3.54 13.24
C ILE A 30 9.99 2.93 12.22
N ILE A 31 9.50 2.02 11.38
CA ILE A 31 10.31 1.36 10.33
C ILE A 31 10.82 2.38 9.31
N GLY A 32 9.97 3.30 8.88
CA GLY A 32 10.33 4.39 7.97
C GLY A 32 11.18 5.49 8.60
N LYS A 33 11.53 5.40 9.90
CA LYS A 33 12.24 6.45 10.67
C LYS A 33 11.62 7.84 10.50
N GLY A 34 10.29 7.91 10.36
CA GLY A 34 9.52 9.13 10.11
C GLY A 34 9.59 9.70 8.68
N GLY A 35 10.31 9.05 7.75
CA GLY A 35 10.49 9.52 6.38
C GLY A 35 9.36 9.15 5.40
N TRP A 36 8.40 8.32 5.82
CA TRP A 36 7.29 7.87 4.99
C TRP A 36 6.06 8.76 5.17
N ALA A 37 5.42 9.12 4.05
CA ALA A 37 4.17 9.86 4.05
C ALA A 37 3.01 8.85 4.15
N ILE A 38 2.34 8.80 5.31
CA ILE A 38 1.29 7.81 5.60
C ILE A 38 -0.05 8.51 5.82
N VAL A 39 -1.07 8.11 5.06
CA VAL A 39 -2.45 8.64 5.15
C VAL A 39 -3.40 7.51 5.53
N GLU A 40 -4.29 7.78 6.49
CA GLU A 40 -5.33 6.84 6.94
C GLU A 40 -6.69 7.28 6.42
N LEU A 41 -7.44 6.35 5.84
CA LEU A 41 -8.77 6.57 5.27
C LEU A 41 -9.68 5.43 5.73
N TYR A 42 -10.92 5.76 6.09
CA TYR A 42 -11.84 4.83 6.75
C TYR A 42 -13.05 4.44 5.88
N ARG A 43 -13.06 4.89 4.62
CA ARG A 43 -14.05 4.58 3.59
C ARG A 43 -13.33 4.17 2.32
N LEU A 44 -13.86 3.20 1.58
CA LEU A 44 -13.23 2.73 0.36
C LEU A 44 -13.15 3.87 -0.67
N ASP A 45 -14.25 4.58 -0.87
CA ASP A 45 -14.34 5.67 -1.84
C ASP A 45 -13.33 6.80 -1.56
N ASP A 46 -13.06 7.10 -0.29
CA ASP A 46 -12.04 8.09 0.09
C ASP A 46 -10.63 7.58 -0.21
N ALA A 47 -10.34 6.32 0.11
CA ALA A 47 -9.06 5.67 -0.19
C ALA A 47 -8.77 5.65 -1.70
N LEU A 48 -9.75 5.20 -2.48
CA LEU A 48 -9.64 5.15 -3.94
C LEU A 48 -9.61 6.56 -4.55
N GLY A 49 -10.40 7.49 -4.01
CA GLY A 49 -10.38 8.89 -4.41
C GLY A 49 -9.03 9.57 -4.14
N TYR A 50 -8.33 9.18 -3.07
CA TYR A 50 -7.00 9.69 -2.74
C TYR A 50 -5.94 9.16 -3.71
N VAL A 51 -5.86 7.84 -3.93
CA VAL A 51 -4.87 7.25 -4.86
C VAL A 51 -5.06 7.73 -6.30
N ARG A 52 -6.27 8.17 -6.66
CA ARG A 52 -6.55 8.77 -7.97
C ARG A 52 -5.93 10.16 -8.15
N LYS A 53 -5.83 10.93 -7.06
CA LYS A 53 -5.43 12.35 -7.09
C LYS A 53 -3.97 12.56 -6.69
N HIS A 54 -3.39 11.60 -5.99
CA HIS A 54 -2.06 11.69 -5.41
C HIS A 54 -1.18 10.56 -5.90
N TYR A 55 0.11 10.84 -6.04
CA TYR A 55 1.10 9.79 -6.23
C TYR A 55 1.16 8.96 -4.94
N VAL A 56 0.95 7.66 -5.07
CA VAL A 56 0.97 6.68 -3.97
C VAL A 56 1.87 5.54 -4.39
N ASP A 57 2.64 4.98 -3.45
CA ASP A 57 3.48 3.81 -3.72
C ASP A 57 2.80 2.52 -3.30
N ILE A 58 2.11 2.55 -2.16
CA ILE A 58 1.44 1.39 -1.56
C ILE A 58 0.04 1.79 -1.09
N LEU A 59 -0.94 0.99 -1.51
CA LEU A 59 -2.31 1.02 -1.02
C LEU A 59 -2.57 -0.22 -0.18
N ILE A 60 -2.77 -0.03 1.12
CA ILE A 60 -3.16 -1.08 2.06
C ILE A 60 -4.68 -1.01 2.23
N LEU A 61 -5.42 -2.08 1.94
CA LEU A 61 -6.88 -2.13 2.13
C LEU A 61 -7.29 -3.26 3.07
N ASP A 62 -8.26 -2.98 3.93
CA ASP A 62 -8.98 -4.02 4.67
C ASP A 62 -10.03 -4.69 3.78
N GLU A 63 -10.08 -6.02 3.77
CA GLU A 63 -11.14 -6.80 3.15
C GLU A 63 -12.53 -6.32 3.59
N ASP A 64 -12.71 -6.01 4.88
CA ASP A 64 -13.99 -5.57 5.44
C ASP A 64 -14.47 -4.25 4.78
N LEU A 65 -13.53 -3.40 4.33
CA LEU A 65 -13.84 -2.15 3.65
C LEU A 65 -14.28 -2.39 2.19
N ILE A 66 -13.71 -3.42 1.56
CA ILE A 66 -14.02 -3.81 0.17
C ILE A 66 -15.35 -4.56 0.11
N ALA A 67 -15.66 -5.40 1.09
CA ALA A 67 -16.86 -6.22 1.09
C ALA A 67 -18.17 -5.41 1.16
N GLU A 68 -18.12 -4.19 1.71
CA GLU A 68 -19.28 -3.34 1.93
C GLU A 68 -19.51 -2.29 0.84
N GLU A 69 -18.51 -2.04 -0.01
CA GLU A 69 -18.52 -0.94 -0.99
C GLU A 69 -18.23 -1.46 -2.40
N THR A 70 -18.79 -0.80 -3.41
CA THR A 70 -18.53 -1.16 -4.81
C THR A 70 -17.20 -0.57 -5.24
N VAL A 71 -16.26 -1.42 -5.65
CA VAL A 71 -15.01 -0.95 -6.26
C VAL A 71 -15.33 -0.32 -7.62
N PRO A 72 -14.97 0.94 -7.86
CA PRO A 72 -15.31 1.64 -9.10
C PRO A 72 -14.53 1.09 -10.29
N ASP A 73 -15.16 1.05 -11.46
CA ASP A 73 -14.59 0.47 -12.69
C ASP A 73 -13.28 1.14 -13.13
N TRP A 74 -13.13 2.44 -12.88
CA TRP A 74 -11.89 3.15 -13.21
C TRP A 74 -10.69 2.59 -12.43
N PHE A 75 -10.91 2.13 -11.19
CA PHE A 75 -9.86 1.53 -10.38
C PHE A 75 -9.51 0.15 -10.93
N LEU A 76 -10.51 -0.68 -11.23
CA LEU A 76 -10.32 -2.00 -11.82
C LEU A 76 -9.61 -1.94 -13.17
N THR A 77 -9.95 -0.94 -14.00
CA THR A 77 -9.31 -0.70 -15.29
C THR A 77 -7.84 -0.34 -15.09
N CYS A 78 -7.54 0.61 -14.19
CA CYS A 78 -6.17 1.02 -13.84
C CYS A 78 -5.33 -0.15 -13.33
N MET A 79 -5.90 -0.99 -12.46
CA MET A 79 -5.21 -2.17 -11.92
C MET A 79 -5.03 -3.29 -12.95
N GLY A 80 -5.77 -3.28 -14.05
CA GLY A 80 -5.62 -4.21 -15.18
C GLY A 80 -4.53 -3.81 -16.19
N GLU A 81 -3.91 -2.64 -16.06
CA GLU A 81 -2.87 -2.17 -16.98
C GLU A 81 -1.51 -2.84 -16.72
N ALA A 82 -0.69 -2.96 -17.78
CA ALA A 82 0.61 -3.63 -17.71
C ALA A 82 1.63 -2.93 -16.78
N VAL A 83 1.46 -1.63 -16.56
CA VAL A 83 2.29 -0.83 -15.65
C VAL A 83 1.39 -0.29 -14.56
N ARG A 84 1.38 -0.96 -13.40
CA ARG A 84 0.59 -0.52 -12.25
C ARG A 84 1.28 0.64 -11.51
N PRO A 85 0.54 1.70 -11.14
CA PRO A 85 1.12 2.89 -10.52
C PRO A 85 1.53 2.70 -9.04
N PHE A 86 0.94 1.72 -8.35
CA PHE A 86 1.20 1.41 -6.93
C PHE A 86 0.94 -0.06 -6.64
N ASP A 87 1.50 -0.54 -5.52
CA ASP A 87 1.28 -1.89 -5.03
C ASP A 87 0.04 -1.93 -4.13
N VAL A 88 -0.77 -2.98 -4.24
CA VAL A 88 -1.97 -3.20 -3.42
C VAL A 88 -1.74 -4.34 -2.44
N ILE A 89 -1.84 -4.03 -1.16
CA ILE A 89 -1.76 -5.00 -0.05
C ILE A 89 -3.15 -5.14 0.57
N ILE A 90 -3.68 -6.36 0.62
CA ILE A 90 -4.95 -6.64 1.29
C ILE A 90 -4.72 -7.25 2.67
N LEU A 91 -5.42 -6.72 3.68
CA LEU A 91 -5.56 -7.30 5.01
C LEU A 91 -6.84 -8.12 5.05
N SER A 92 -6.72 -9.44 5.01
CA SER A 92 -7.85 -10.36 4.83
C SER A 92 -8.07 -11.23 6.06
N SER A 93 -9.31 -11.46 6.46
CA SER A 93 -9.65 -12.53 7.42
C SER A 93 -9.90 -13.86 6.70
N LEU A 94 -10.24 -13.82 5.41
CA LEU A 94 -10.53 -15.00 4.61
C LEU A 94 -9.27 -15.50 3.89
N LYS A 95 -8.92 -16.77 4.09
CA LYS A 95 -7.81 -17.42 3.34
C LYS A 95 -8.03 -17.47 1.83
N GLU A 96 -9.28 -17.26 1.38
CA GLU A 96 -9.70 -17.35 -0.02
C GLU A 96 -10.05 -15.99 -0.66
N PHE A 97 -9.70 -14.85 -0.04
CA PHE A 97 -9.96 -13.52 -0.63
C PHE A 97 -9.37 -13.36 -2.06
N ARG A 98 -8.39 -14.19 -2.43
CA ARG A 98 -7.86 -14.34 -3.79
C ARG A 98 -8.86 -14.88 -4.83
N GLY A 99 -10.16 -15.00 -4.51
CA GLY A 99 -11.23 -15.21 -5.48
C GLY A 99 -11.34 -14.08 -6.53
N SER A 100 -12.47 -14.03 -7.24
CA SER A 100 -12.68 -13.12 -8.39
C SER A 100 -12.47 -11.64 -8.07
N ILE A 101 -12.67 -11.20 -6.83
CA ILE A 101 -12.48 -9.81 -6.41
C ILE A 101 -10.99 -9.47 -6.24
N GLY A 102 -10.21 -10.30 -5.55
CA GLY A 102 -8.77 -10.08 -5.38
C GLY A 102 -7.98 -10.08 -6.69
N GLN A 103 -8.36 -10.94 -7.65
CA GLN A 103 -7.78 -10.90 -9.00
C GLN A 103 -8.11 -9.60 -9.75
N ARG A 104 -9.37 -9.14 -9.68
CA ARG A 104 -9.80 -7.91 -10.36
C ARG A 104 -9.16 -6.65 -9.76
N LEU A 105 -8.85 -6.68 -8.47
CA LEU A 105 -8.20 -5.58 -7.77
C LEU A 105 -6.70 -5.48 -8.05
N GLY A 106 -6.11 -6.43 -8.77
CA GLY A 106 -4.67 -6.48 -8.99
C GLY A 106 -3.92 -6.51 -7.67
N VAL A 107 -4.31 -7.40 -6.75
CA VAL A 107 -3.67 -7.52 -5.43
C VAL A 107 -2.26 -8.08 -5.58
N ASP A 108 -1.26 -7.34 -5.10
CA ASP A 108 0.14 -7.78 -5.04
C ASP A 108 0.36 -8.75 -3.89
N HIS A 109 -0.10 -8.34 -2.70
CA HIS A 109 0.15 -9.07 -1.47
C HIS A 109 -1.14 -9.20 -0.65
N THR A 110 -1.24 -10.30 0.07
CA THR A 110 -2.33 -10.55 1.01
C THR A 110 -1.74 -10.95 2.34
N LEU A 111 -2.06 -10.20 3.39
CA LEU A 111 -1.71 -10.52 4.77
C LEU A 111 -2.97 -11.02 5.48
N TYR A 112 -2.91 -12.25 6.00
CA TYR A 112 -4.05 -12.88 6.65
C TYR A 112 -4.10 -12.53 8.14
N LYS A 113 -5.26 -12.07 8.62
CA LYS A 113 -5.50 -11.75 10.03
C LYS A 113 -5.59 -13.05 10.86
N PRO A 114 -4.97 -13.10 12.06
CA PRO A 114 -4.02 -12.12 12.59
C PRO A 114 -2.70 -12.16 11.78
N PHE A 115 -2.23 -10.99 11.33
CA PHE A 115 -0.96 -10.86 10.62
C PHE A 115 0.09 -10.24 11.53
N ASP A 116 1.35 -10.57 11.30
CA ASP A 116 2.47 -9.88 11.93
C ASP A 116 2.80 -8.56 11.22
N LEU A 117 3.13 -7.54 12.00
CA LEU A 117 3.48 -6.22 11.47
C LEU A 117 4.83 -6.24 10.74
N GLU A 118 5.70 -7.20 11.07
CA GLU A 118 7.02 -7.35 10.44
C GLU A 118 6.91 -7.66 8.95
N SER A 119 6.03 -8.58 8.56
CA SER A 119 5.73 -8.90 7.17
C SER A 119 5.25 -7.68 6.40
N LEU A 120 4.38 -6.87 7.00
CA LEU A 120 3.96 -5.61 6.39
C LEU A 120 5.13 -4.63 6.23
N GLY A 121 5.98 -4.52 7.25
CA GLY A 121 7.17 -3.68 7.21
C GLY A 121 8.17 -4.10 6.13
N MET A 122 8.37 -5.42 5.96
CA MET A 122 9.24 -5.97 4.92
C MET A 122 8.73 -5.64 3.51
N LEU A 123 7.43 -5.80 3.25
CA LEU A 123 6.82 -5.44 1.96
C LEU A 123 7.05 -3.94 1.64
N CYS A 124 6.87 -3.07 2.63
CA CYS A 124 7.16 -1.64 2.46
C CYS A 124 8.66 -1.37 2.21
N HIS A 125 9.55 -2.14 2.83
CA HIS A 125 10.99 -2.00 2.65
C HIS A 125 11.46 -2.49 1.27
N GLU A 126 10.91 -3.60 0.78
CA GLU A 126 11.18 -4.10 -0.58
C GLU A 126 10.84 -3.03 -1.62
N ARG A 127 9.69 -2.37 -1.49
CA ARG A 127 9.29 -1.29 -2.40
C ARG A 127 10.25 -0.10 -2.39
N VAL A 128 10.76 0.27 -1.21
CA VAL A 128 11.80 1.29 -1.05
C VAL A 128 13.07 0.92 -1.82
N LEU A 129 13.51 -0.33 -1.72
CA LEU A 129 14.70 -0.84 -2.43
C LEU A 129 14.48 -0.84 -3.95
N GLU A 130 13.29 -1.22 -4.41
CA GLU A 130 12.93 -1.18 -5.84
C GLU A 130 12.97 0.24 -6.41
N LYS A 131 12.38 1.22 -5.72
CA LYS A 131 12.44 2.63 -6.14
C LYS A 131 13.88 3.12 -6.22
N SER A 132 14.71 2.78 -5.22
CA SER A 132 16.11 3.19 -5.16
C SER A 132 16.94 2.61 -6.33
N ARG A 133 16.65 1.39 -6.78
CA ARG A 133 17.29 0.76 -7.96
C ARG A 133 16.88 1.38 -9.29
N ARG A 134 15.65 1.92 -9.37
CA ARG A 134 15.10 2.53 -10.60
C ARG A 134 15.40 4.01 -10.74
N ASP A 135 15.79 4.68 -9.66
CA ASP A 135 16.15 6.10 -9.69
C ASP A 135 17.53 6.29 -10.36
N PRO A 136 17.63 6.85 -11.58
CA PRO A 136 18.91 7.00 -12.28
C PRO A 136 19.89 7.93 -11.54
N ALA A 137 19.41 8.74 -10.58
CA ALA A 137 20.27 9.56 -9.72
C ALA A 137 21.09 8.73 -8.71
N SER A 138 20.68 7.49 -8.41
CA SER A 138 21.43 6.59 -7.52
C SER A 138 22.59 5.85 -8.22
N CYS A 139 22.68 5.93 -9.56
CA CYS A 139 23.61 5.13 -10.36
C CYS A 139 24.97 5.81 -10.65
N CYS A 140 25.21 7.03 -10.13
CA CYS A 140 26.43 7.82 -10.40
C CYS A 140 27.48 7.82 -9.27
N THR A 141 27.49 6.80 -8.41
CA THR A 141 28.57 6.59 -7.43
C THR A 141 28.99 5.12 -7.35
N ALA A 142 29.34 4.53 -8.48
CA ALA A 142 30.18 3.34 -8.55
C ALA A 142 31.50 3.70 -9.22
#